data_AF-A0AAE3I4P7-F1
#
_entry.id   AF-A0AAE3I4P7-F1
#
_cell.length_a   1.000
_cell.length_b   1.000
_cell.length_c   1.000
_cell.angle_alpha   90.00
_cell.angle_beta   90.00
_cell.angle_gamma   90.00
#
_symmetry.space_group_name_H-M   'P 1'
#
loop_
_entity.id
_entity.type
_entity.pdbx_description
1 polymer ?
#
loop_
_entity_poly.entity_id
_entity_poly.type
_entity_poly.pdbx_seq_one_letter_code
_entity_poly.pdbx_strand_id
1 'polypeptide(L)'
;MKWTPAPQDANSAPQWIKTAVTLTYRVLCGLIILAAAAFVSMHLFHVPIELQPIRLLQLFVLSCGFMSISHALRISLLRLPVPIRFSAPVPYGYPGWRTILQSQLVSGCVLLAFGAVLFLL
;
A
#
# COMPACT_ATOMS: atom_id res chain seq x y z
N MET A 1 -27.21 -16.32 -8.81
CA MET A 1 -26.80 -16.71 -7.45
C MET A 1 -26.83 -15.47 -6.56
N LYS A 2 -27.53 -15.50 -5.42
CA LYS A 2 -27.54 -14.39 -4.45
C LYS A 2 -26.30 -14.54 -3.56
N TRP A 3 -25.29 -13.71 -3.79
CA TRP A 3 -24.06 -13.72 -3.00
C TRP A 3 -24.31 -13.13 -1.61
N THR A 4 -23.87 -13.83 -0.56
CA THR A 4 -23.92 -13.36 0.83
C THR A 4 -22.53 -12.94 1.30
N PRO A 5 -22.38 -11.75 1.92
CA PRO A 5 -21.09 -11.29 2.43
C PRO A 5 -20.60 -12.18 3.56
N ALA A 6 -19.27 -12.39 3.63
CA ALA A 6 -18.66 -13.13 4.72
C ALA A 6 -18.77 -12.31 6.03
N PRO A 7 -19.05 -12.94 7.19
CA PRO A 7 -19.13 -12.24 8.47
C PRO A 7 -17.81 -11.53 8.78
N GLN A 8 -17.83 -10.32 9.34
CA GLN A 8 -16.61 -9.54 9.59
C GLN A 8 -15.74 -10.11 10.72
N ASP A 9 -16.33 -10.85 11.66
CA ASP A 9 -15.66 -11.26 12.92
C ASP A 9 -14.83 -12.54 12.83
N ALA A 10 -14.98 -13.35 11.78
CA ALA A 10 -14.39 -14.70 11.78
C ALA A 10 -12.91 -14.77 11.38
N ASN A 11 -12.14 -13.67 11.44
CA ASN A 11 -10.70 -13.76 11.18
C ASN A 11 -9.93 -14.11 12.47
N SER A 12 -9.49 -15.35 12.55
CA SER A 12 -8.71 -15.94 13.66
C SER A 12 -7.28 -15.40 13.78
N ALA A 13 -6.86 -14.49 12.90
CA ALA A 13 -5.55 -13.86 13.00
C ALA A 13 -5.38 -13.12 14.35
N PRO A 14 -4.22 -13.28 15.03
CA PRO A 14 -3.93 -12.62 16.30
C PRO A 14 -4.12 -11.10 16.24
N GLN A 15 -4.64 -10.52 17.32
CA GLN A 15 -4.91 -9.09 17.41
C GLN A 15 -3.64 -8.24 17.21
N TRP A 16 -2.49 -8.69 17.71
CA TRP A 16 -1.22 -7.99 17.56
C TRP A 16 -0.80 -7.86 16.08
N ILE A 17 -1.10 -8.86 15.22
CA ILE A 17 -0.80 -8.80 13.78
C ILE A 17 -1.67 -7.72 13.12
N LYS A 18 -2.98 -7.72 13.43
CA LYS A 18 -3.92 -6.73 12.92
C LYS A 18 -3.49 -5.30 13.28
N THR A 19 -3.03 -5.09 14.50
CA THR A 19 -2.53 -3.80 14.98
C THR A 19 -1.22 -3.42 14.30
N ALA A 20 -0.25 -4.34 14.24
CA ALA A 20 1.06 -4.11 13.61
C ALA A 20 0.90 -3.68 12.15
N VAL A 21 0.12 -4.43 11.38
CA VAL A 21 -0.12 -4.14 9.95
C VAL A 21 -0.81 -2.80 9.74
N THR A 22 -1.76 -2.45 10.61
CA THR A 22 -2.44 -1.15 10.55
C THR A 22 -1.48 0.00 10.87
N LEU A 23 -0.62 -0.19 11.86
CA LEU A 23 0.37 0.82 12.25
C LEU A 23 1.42 1.00 11.15
N THR A 24 1.96 -0.10 10.61
CA THR A 24 2.88 -0.07 9.46
C THR A 24 2.26 0.67 8.27
N TYR A 25 1.00 0.35 7.92
CA TYR A 25 0.30 1.05 6.84
C TYR A 25 0.19 2.57 7.09
N ARG A 26 -0.20 2.98 8.31
CA ARG A 26 -0.32 4.41 8.65
C ARG A 26 1.02 5.14 8.61
N VAL A 27 2.07 4.53 9.12
CA VAL A 27 3.43 5.09 9.09
C VAL A 27 3.89 5.26 7.65
N LEU A 28 3.69 4.25 6.79
CA LEU A 28 4.02 4.32 5.37
C LEU A 28 3.25 5.44 4.65
N CYS A 29 1.95 5.59 4.92
CA CYS A 29 1.17 6.73 4.39
C CYS A 29 1.79 8.07 4.79
N GLY A 30 2.12 8.23 6.07
CA GLY A 30 2.75 9.45 6.59
C GLY A 30 4.09 9.74 5.91
N LEU A 31 4.93 8.72 5.75
CA LEU A 31 6.23 8.84 5.07
C LEU A 31 6.08 9.25 3.60
N ILE A 32 5.11 8.68 2.87
CA ILE A 32 4.85 9.04 1.47
C ILE A 32 4.36 10.47 1.35
N ILE A 33 3.42 10.91 2.22
CA ILE A 33 2.93 12.29 2.23
C ILE A 33 4.07 13.26 2.54
N LEU A 34 4.92 12.93 3.52
CA LEU A 34 6.07 13.75 3.89
C LEU A 34 7.09 13.84 2.75
N ALA A 35 7.38 12.71 2.10
CA ALA A 35 8.29 12.67 0.95
C ALA A 35 7.74 13.47 -0.24
N ALA A 36 6.44 13.34 -0.54
CA ALA A 36 5.79 14.12 -1.59
C ALA A 36 5.79 15.63 -1.27
N ALA A 37 5.51 16.00 -0.03
CA ALA A 37 5.55 17.40 0.42
C ALA A 37 6.96 17.98 0.32
N ALA A 38 7.99 17.22 0.71
CA ALA A 38 9.39 17.62 0.58
C ALA A 38 9.80 17.77 -0.89
N PHE A 39 9.37 16.85 -1.76
CA PHE A 39 9.64 16.94 -3.19
C PHE A 39 9.01 18.19 -3.82
N VAL A 40 7.74 18.45 -3.51
CA VAL A 40 7.01 19.63 -4.01
C VAL A 40 7.64 20.92 -3.50
N SER A 41 8.00 20.99 -2.20
CA SER A 41 8.65 22.18 -1.64
C SER A 41 10.02 22.42 -2.27
N MET A 42 10.85 21.39 -2.45
CA MET A 42 12.14 21.52 -3.13
C MET A 42 11.99 22.05 -4.56
N HIS A 43 11.00 21.55 -5.31
CA HIS A 43 10.70 22.04 -6.66
C HIS A 43 10.20 23.50 -6.67
N LEU A 44 9.33 23.88 -5.73
CA LEU A 44 8.80 25.25 -5.61
C LEU A 44 9.91 26.26 -5.27
N PHE A 45 10.77 25.90 -4.33
CA PHE A 45 11.81 26.80 -3.81
C PHE A 45 13.14 26.72 -4.56
N HIS A 46 13.21 25.96 -5.67
CA HIS A 46 14.42 25.78 -6.49
C HIS A 46 15.66 25.42 -5.65
N VAL A 47 15.46 24.64 -4.58
CA VAL A 47 16.56 24.23 -3.70
C VAL A 47 17.47 23.29 -4.50
N PRO A 48 18.79 23.53 -4.54
CA PRO A 48 19.71 22.65 -5.24
C PRO A 48 19.59 21.24 -4.66
N ILE A 49 19.20 20.29 -5.53
CA ILE A 49 19.01 18.89 -5.20
C ILE A 49 20.39 18.26 -5.08
N GLU A 50 21.05 18.44 -3.94
CA GLU A 50 22.27 17.69 -3.62
C GLU A 50 21.97 16.22 -3.29
N LEU A 51 20.75 15.94 -2.84
CA LEU A 51 20.22 14.58 -2.72
C LEU A 51 19.85 14.06 -4.10
N GLN A 52 20.69 13.23 -4.71
CA GLN A 52 20.46 12.57 -6.01
C GLN A 52 18.97 12.24 -6.24
N PRO A 53 18.32 12.75 -7.31
CA PRO A 53 16.89 12.54 -7.57
C PRO A 53 16.52 11.05 -7.67
N ILE A 54 17.49 10.22 -8.03
CA ILE A 54 17.39 8.75 -8.06
C ILE A 54 17.07 8.20 -6.66
N ARG A 55 17.63 8.78 -5.59
CA ARG A 55 17.43 8.33 -4.20
C ARG A 55 16.03 8.64 -3.69
N LEU A 56 15.46 9.78 -4.06
CA LEU A 56 14.06 10.11 -3.78
C LEU A 56 13.11 9.17 -4.53
N LEU A 57 13.40 8.88 -5.80
CA LEU A 57 12.64 7.92 -6.60
C LEU A 57 12.69 6.52 -6.00
N GLN A 58 13.86 6.04 -5.58
CA GLN A 58 14.04 4.75 -4.89
C GLN A 58 13.15 4.65 -3.65
N LEU A 59 13.23 5.65 -2.76
CA LEU A 59 12.43 5.68 -1.52
C LEU A 59 10.94 5.72 -1.79
N PHE A 60 10.51 6.46 -2.82
CA PHE A 60 9.12 6.54 -3.22
C PHE A 60 8.61 5.18 -3.73
N VAL A 61 9.33 4.56 -4.67
CA VAL A 61 8.99 3.25 -5.25
C VAL A 61 8.91 2.17 -4.16
N LEU A 62 9.90 2.11 -3.26
CA LEU A 62 9.92 1.16 -2.15
C LEU A 62 8.74 1.39 -1.20
N SER A 63 8.50 2.64 -0.81
CA SER A 63 7.39 2.99 0.10
C SER A 63 6.03 2.64 -0.51
N CYS A 64 5.83 2.91 -1.81
CA CYS A 64 4.62 2.50 -2.52
C CYS A 64 4.47 0.97 -2.57
N GLY A 65 5.56 0.22 -2.78
CA GLY A 65 5.55 -1.24 -2.75
C GLY A 65 5.12 -1.79 -1.38
N PHE A 66 5.75 -1.32 -0.30
CA PHE A 66 5.39 -1.69 1.08
C PHE A 66 3.95 -1.26 1.43
N MET A 67 3.52 -0.09 0.97
CA MET A 67 2.16 0.39 1.18
C MET A 67 1.13 -0.51 0.49
N SER A 68 1.38 -0.91 -0.76
CA SER A 68 0.47 -1.81 -1.50
C SER A 68 0.32 -3.17 -0.80
N ILE A 69 1.44 -3.75 -0.35
CA ILE A 69 1.44 -5.03 0.36
C ILE A 69 0.72 -4.92 1.70
N SER A 70 1.09 -3.92 2.52
CA SER A 70 0.46 -3.71 3.82
C SER A 70 -1.03 -3.38 3.70
N HIS A 71 -1.44 -2.64 2.67
CA HIS A 71 -2.85 -2.37 2.39
C HIS A 71 -3.62 -3.64 2.03
N ALA A 72 -3.09 -4.47 1.13
CA ALA A 72 -3.74 -5.72 0.75
C ALA A 72 -3.84 -6.68 1.95
N LEU A 73 -2.76 -6.78 2.73
CA LEU A 73 -2.74 -7.59 3.96
C LEU A 73 -3.74 -7.06 4.98
N ARG A 74 -3.85 -5.73 5.14
CA ARG A 74 -4.82 -5.09 6.02
C ARG A 74 -6.26 -5.39 5.60
N ILE A 75 -6.57 -5.31 4.31
CA ILE A 75 -7.90 -5.68 3.79
C ILE A 75 -8.22 -7.14 4.10
N SER A 76 -7.27 -8.04 3.86
CA SER A 76 -7.45 -9.47 4.14
C SER A 76 -7.60 -9.77 5.63
N LEU A 77 -6.78 -9.14 6.48
CA LEU A 77 -6.73 -9.38 7.92
C LEU A 77 -7.92 -8.77 8.67
N LEU A 78 -8.32 -7.56 8.30
CA LEU A 78 -9.41 -6.83 8.95
C LEU A 78 -10.74 -6.99 8.22
N ARG A 79 -10.79 -7.77 7.13
CA ARG A 79 -11.98 -7.95 6.27
C ARG A 79 -12.59 -6.62 5.86
N LEU A 80 -11.72 -5.65 5.53
CA LEU A 80 -12.16 -4.33 5.10
C LEU A 80 -12.84 -4.41 3.73
N PRO A 81 -13.68 -3.42 3.40
CA PRO A 81 -14.18 -3.26 2.04
C PRO A 81 -13.03 -3.20 1.04
N VAL A 82 -13.21 -3.90 -0.08
CA VAL A 82 -12.20 -3.96 -1.14
C VAL A 82 -12.36 -2.73 -2.01
N PRO A 83 -11.33 -1.89 -2.14
CA PRO A 83 -11.39 -0.72 -2.99
C PRO A 83 -11.42 -1.15 -4.46
N ILE A 84 -12.27 -0.51 -5.25
CA ILE A 84 -12.35 -0.70 -6.70
C ILE A 84 -12.24 0.67 -7.36
N ARG A 85 -11.63 0.75 -8.54
CA ARG A 85 -11.36 2.04 -9.20
C ARG A 85 -12.62 2.78 -9.66
N PHE A 86 -13.68 2.05 -10.00
CA PHE A 86 -14.84 2.59 -10.72
C PHE A 86 -16.13 2.61 -9.89
N SER A 87 -16.06 2.29 -8.60
CA SER A 87 -17.24 2.24 -7.74
C SER A 87 -16.87 2.46 -6.28
N ALA A 88 -17.91 2.64 -5.45
CA ALA A 88 -17.75 2.55 -4.01
C ALA A 88 -17.05 1.22 -3.62
N PRO A 89 -16.29 1.21 -2.50
CA PRO A 89 -15.67 0.00 -2.00
C PRO A 89 -16.70 -1.12 -1.82
N VAL A 90 -16.43 -2.30 -2.38
CA VAL A 90 -17.34 -3.45 -2.26
C VAL A 90 -17.09 -4.19 -0.95
N PRO A 91 -18.11 -4.85 -0.39
CA PRO A 91 -17.91 -5.61 0.83
C PRO A 91 -16.94 -6.77 0.61
N TYR A 92 -16.21 -7.10 1.68
CA TYR A 92 -15.27 -8.21 1.68
C TYR A 92 -15.98 -9.53 1.31
N GLY A 93 -15.36 -10.31 0.43
CA GLY A 93 -15.94 -11.55 -0.08
C GLY A 93 -16.62 -11.46 -1.45
N TYR A 94 -16.78 -10.26 -2.02
CA TYR A 94 -17.43 -10.05 -3.34
C TYR A 94 -16.75 -10.85 -4.45
N PRO A 95 -17.45 -11.52 -5.38
CA PRO A 95 -16.83 -12.32 -6.44
C PRO A 95 -15.66 -11.59 -7.15
N GLY A 96 -14.46 -12.17 -7.11
CA GLY A 96 -13.24 -11.56 -7.66
C GLY A 96 -12.41 -10.73 -6.66
N TRP A 97 -12.84 -10.58 -5.40
CA TRP A 97 -12.08 -9.87 -4.37
C TRP A 97 -10.66 -10.39 -4.15
N ARG A 98 -10.47 -11.72 -4.27
CA ARG A 98 -9.16 -12.37 -4.14
C ARG A 98 -8.21 -11.91 -5.25
N THR A 99 -8.70 -11.86 -6.49
CA THR A 99 -7.92 -11.43 -7.65
C THR A 99 -7.50 -9.95 -7.51
N ILE A 100 -8.38 -9.11 -6.96
CA ILE A 100 -8.04 -7.70 -6.68
C ILE A 100 -6.89 -7.63 -5.67
N LEU A 101 -6.99 -8.35 -4.55
CA LEU A 101 -5.92 -8.37 -3.53
C LEU A 101 -4.62 -8.98 -4.07
N GLN A 102 -4.70 -10.05 -4.86
CA GLN A 102 -3.54 -10.65 -5.50
C GLN A 102 -2.87 -9.66 -6.45
N SER A 103 -3.63 -8.89 -7.24
CA SER A 103 -3.05 -7.87 -8.12
C SER A 103 -2.34 -6.76 -7.34
N GLN A 104 -2.88 -6.35 -6.18
CA GLN A 104 -2.24 -5.37 -5.29
C GLN A 104 -0.95 -5.93 -4.67
N LEU A 105 -0.97 -7.19 -4.23
CA LEU A 105 0.23 -7.87 -3.72
C LEU A 105 1.31 -8.00 -4.79
N VAL A 106 0.95 -8.50 -5.98
CA VAL A 106 1.88 -8.65 -7.11
C VAL A 106 2.46 -7.30 -7.52
N SER A 107 1.61 -6.30 -7.69
CA SER A 107 2.07 -4.94 -8.00
C SER A 107 3.01 -4.39 -6.92
N GLY A 108 2.70 -4.63 -5.65
CA GLY A 108 3.56 -4.23 -4.53
C GLY A 108 4.92 -4.94 -4.56
N CYS A 109 4.95 -6.24 -4.81
CA CYS A 109 6.18 -7.01 -4.95
C CYS A 109 7.03 -6.55 -6.15
N VAL A 110 6.39 -6.25 -7.29
CA VAL A 110 7.08 -5.72 -8.47
C VAL A 110 7.71 -4.35 -8.16
N LEU A 111 6.98 -3.46 -7.47
CA LEU A 111 7.51 -2.17 -7.04
C LEU A 111 8.69 -2.34 -6.08
N LEU A 112 8.61 -3.27 -5.12
CA LEU A 112 9.73 -3.54 -4.21
C LEU A 112 10.95 -4.09 -4.96
N ALA A 113 10.77 -5.05 -5.87
CA ALA A 113 11.85 -5.60 -6.67
C ALA A 113 12.50 -4.51 -7.53
N PHE A 114 11.70 -3.67 -8.19
CA PHE A 114 12.19 -2.56 -8.98
C PHE A 114 12.94 -1.53 -8.12
N GLY A 115 12.40 -1.15 -6.97
CA GLY A 115 13.05 -0.24 -6.03
C GLY A 115 14.36 -0.80 -5.46
N ALA A 116 14.43 -2.11 -5.21
CA ALA A 116 15.64 -2.79 -4.77
C ALA A 116 16.70 -2.83 -5.88
N VAL A 117 16.31 -3.08 -7.13
CA VAL A 117 17.22 -3.00 -8.29
C VAL A 117 17.74 -1.57 -8.47
N LEU A 118 16.86 -0.57 -8.36
CA LEU A 118 17.28 0.83 -8.40
C LEU A 118 18.25 1.18 -7.28
N PHE A 119 18.18 0.52 -6.12
CA PHE A 119 19.10 0.73 -5.00
C PHE A 119 20.50 0.13 -5.25
N LEU A 120 20.60 -0.86 -6.14
CA LEU A 120 21.86 -1.52 -6.51
C LEU A 120 22.57 -0.85 -7.71
N LEU A 121 21.89 0.08 -8.39
CA LEU A 121 22.39 0.89 -9.50
C LEU A 121 22.96 2.22 -9.00
#